data_AF-A0A5J5FAS9-F1
#
_entry.id   AF-A0A5J5FAS9-F1
#
_cell.length_a   1.000
_cell.length_b   1.000
_cell.length_c   1.000
_cell.angle_alpha   90.00
_cell.angle_beta   90.00
_cell.angle_gamma   90.00
#
_symmetry.space_group_name_H-M   'P 1'
#
loop_
_entity.id
_entity.type
_entity.pdbx_description
1 polymer ?
#
loop_
_entity_poly.entity_id
_entity_poly.type
_entity_poly.pdbx_seq_one_letter_code
_entity_poly.pdbx_strand_id
1 'polypeptide(L)'
;MQSAHNQTTLKADARQGRILPPQLGPPRPALAALPTELLLEIGSYITLSAHLYRLLRVNRRFYAIFHDIIYKIPVQGLQRHRLITTRNLGAVRRLLANGVLDIEADIEYPPFEESWYMFTSKMLFEAICLHDLSMVKLLLEAGASTSECQMDASTETLEMGKLLARHGAHVRAAASARPIILCVLVREFQPGQHTWCAKALFWEPSGETGVLTSFGFR
;
A
#
# COMPACT_ATOMS: atom_id res chain seq x y z
N MET A 1 -13.17 -73.57 -14.97
CA MET A 1 -12.19 -72.89 -14.11
C MET A 1 -12.93 -72.28 -12.94
N GLN A 2 -12.39 -72.49 -11.75
CA GLN A 2 -12.95 -72.18 -10.44
C GLN A 2 -13.14 -70.67 -10.23
N SER A 3 -14.15 -70.28 -9.44
CA SER A 3 -13.92 -69.30 -8.38
C SER A 3 -14.99 -69.45 -7.30
N ALA A 4 -14.53 -69.89 -6.14
CA ALA A 4 -15.32 -70.11 -4.94
C ALA A 4 -15.58 -68.77 -4.24
N HIS A 5 -16.83 -68.59 -3.82
CA HIS A 5 -17.35 -67.47 -3.07
C HIS A 5 -16.78 -67.50 -1.64
N ASN A 6 -15.75 -66.70 -1.37
CA ASN A 6 -15.24 -66.51 -0.02
C ASN A 6 -16.12 -65.49 0.72
N GLN A 7 -17.12 -65.98 1.45
CA GLN A 7 -17.79 -65.21 2.49
C GLN A 7 -16.92 -65.27 3.76
N THR A 8 -16.06 -64.28 3.95
CA THR A 8 -15.30 -64.12 5.18
C THR A 8 -16.15 -63.38 6.22
N THR A 9 -16.49 -64.12 7.25
CA THR A 9 -17.14 -63.70 8.49
C THR A 9 -16.35 -62.58 9.18
N LEU A 10 -16.87 -61.35 9.19
CA LEU A 10 -16.41 -60.28 10.09
C LEU A 10 -17.37 -60.20 11.29
N LYS A 11 -17.07 -61.00 12.32
CA LYS A 11 -17.45 -60.73 13.70
C LYS A 11 -16.17 -60.35 14.45
N ALA A 12 -16.00 -59.08 14.78
CA ALA A 12 -15.10 -58.64 15.84
C ALA A 12 -15.55 -57.30 16.42
N ASP A 13 -15.89 -57.35 17.70
CA ASP A 13 -15.62 -56.37 18.73
C ASP A 13 -16.36 -55.02 18.75
N ALA A 14 -17.52 -55.09 19.40
CA ALA A 14 -17.94 -54.04 20.30
C ALA A 14 -16.91 -53.87 21.44
N ARG A 15 -16.34 -52.67 21.55
CA ARG A 15 -16.11 -51.88 22.80
C ARG A 15 -14.98 -50.85 22.60
N GLN A 16 -15.17 -49.90 21.68
CA GLN A 16 -14.50 -48.61 21.82
C GLN A 16 -15.19 -47.90 23.00
N GLY A 17 -14.57 -47.92 24.17
CA GLY A 17 -15.00 -47.11 25.31
C GLY A 17 -15.16 -45.66 24.85
N ARG A 18 -16.23 -45.00 25.30
CA ARG A 18 -16.41 -43.56 25.09
C ARG A 18 -15.19 -42.84 25.65
N ILE A 19 -14.25 -42.48 24.79
CA ILE A 19 -13.19 -41.53 25.14
C ILE A 19 -13.93 -40.22 25.40
N LEU A 20 -14.10 -39.89 26.68
CA LEU A 20 -14.59 -38.57 27.09
C LEU A 20 -13.65 -37.54 26.45
N PRO A 21 -14.18 -36.55 25.71
CA PRO A 21 -13.34 -35.49 25.18
C PRO A 21 -12.56 -34.88 26.34
N PRO A 22 -11.26 -34.56 26.15
CA PRO A 22 -10.45 -33.94 27.19
C PRO A 22 -11.23 -32.76 27.74
N GLN A 23 -11.46 -32.75 29.06
CA GLN A 23 -12.16 -31.66 29.71
C GLN A 23 -11.37 -30.39 29.44
N LEU A 24 -11.91 -29.54 28.55
CA LEU A 24 -11.40 -28.20 28.32
C LEU A 24 -11.47 -27.51 29.68
N GLY A 25 -10.31 -27.08 30.18
CA GLY A 25 -10.23 -26.30 31.42
C GLY A 25 -11.15 -25.06 31.34
N PRO A 26 -11.38 -24.38 32.47
CA PRO A 26 -12.24 -23.20 32.50
C PRO A 26 -11.86 -22.23 31.37
N PRO A 27 -12.84 -21.66 30.65
CA PRO A 27 -12.57 -20.81 29.50
C PRO A 27 -11.64 -19.69 29.95
N ARG A 28 -10.45 -19.62 29.34
CA ARG A 28 -9.50 -18.55 29.63
C ARG A 28 -10.21 -17.22 29.34
N PRO A 29 -10.11 -16.22 30.23
CA PRO A 29 -10.71 -14.93 29.98
C PRO A 29 -10.17 -14.40 28.65
N ALA A 30 -11.07 -14.17 27.70
CA ALA A 30 -10.69 -13.67 26.38
C ALA A 30 -10.12 -12.27 26.56
N LEU A 31 -9.08 -11.92 25.79
CA LEU A 31 -8.52 -10.56 25.78
C LEU A 31 -9.63 -9.51 25.56
N ALA A 32 -10.64 -9.86 24.77
CA ALA A 32 -11.82 -9.03 24.51
C ALA A 32 -12.76 -8.83 25.71
N ALA A 33 -12.52 -9.46 26.86
CA ALA A 33 -13.27 -9.26 28.10
C ALA A 33 -12.61 -8.23 29.03
N LEU A 34 -11.38 -7.79 28.73
CA LEU A 34 -10.71 -6.77 29.54
C LEU A 34 -11.45 -5.41 29.49
N PRO A 35 -11.35 -4.59 30.55
CA PRO A 35 -11.73 -3.17 30.54
C PRO A 35 -11.08 -2.41 29.38
N THR A 36 -11.77 -1.38 28.89
CA THR A 36 -11.32 -0.60 27.72
C THR A 36 -10.01 0.13 28.00
N GLU A 37 -9.81 0.57 29.25
CA GLU A 37 -8.63 1.29 29.72
C GLU A 37 -7.38 0.41 29.62
N LEU A 38 -7.47 -0.83 30.10
CA LEU A 38 -6.37 -1.81 29.99
C LEU A 38 -6.10 -2.20 28.54
N LEU A 39 -7.15 -2.29 27.71
CA LEU A 39 -6.96 -2.53 26.28
C LEU A 39 -6.20 -1.37 25.63
N LEU A 40 -6.59 -0.13 25.89
CA LEU A 40 -5.89 1.07 25.39
C LEU A 40 -4.43 1.11 25.85
N GLU A 41 -4.18 0.80 27.12
CA GLU A 41 -2.83 0.70 27.67
C GLU A 41 -2.00 -0.36 26.91
N ILE A 42 -2.53 -1.58 26.73
CA ILE A 42 -1.89 -2.62 25.93
C ILE A 42 -1.62 -2.14 24.50
N GLY A 43 -2.60 -1.47 23.88
CA GLY A 43 -2.48 -0.92 22.53
C GLY A 43 -1.41 0.15 22.40
N SER A 44 -1.17 0.94 23.45
CA SER A 44 -0.14 1.98 23.47
C SER A 44 1.28 1.43 23.37
N TYR A 45 1.50 0.19 23.82
CA TYR A 45 2.79 -0.51 23.67
C TYR A 45 2.99 -1.09 22.26
N ILE A 46 1.98 -1.05 21.39
CA ILE A 46 2.08 -1.59 20.03
C ILE A 46 2.63 -0.52 19.10
N THR A 47 3.92 -0.63 18.78
CA THR A 47 4.64 0.32 17.91
C THR A 47 4.52 0.00 16.43
N LEU A 48 4.12 -1.23 16.08
CA LEU A 48 4.02 -1.69 14.70
C LEU A 48 2.57 -1.70 14.21
N SER A 49 2.27 -0.90 13.19
CA SER A 49 0.93 -0.81 12.59
C SER A 49 0.41 -2.17 12.09
N ALA A 50 1.30 -3.05 11.62
CA ALA A 50 0.94 -4.41 11.20
C ALA A 50 0.30 -5.25 12.34
N HIS A 51 0.77 -5.07 13.58
CA HIS A 51 0.20 -5.76 14.75
C HIS A 51 -1.18 -5.19 15.10
N LEU A 52 -1.35 -3.86 15.03
CA LEU A 52 -2.67 -3.25 15.20
C LEU A 52 -3.67 -3.72 14.14
N TYR A 53 -3.28 -3.74 12.86
CA TYR A 53 -4.15 -4.23 11.79
C TYR A 53 -4.58 -5.68 12.01
N ARG A 54 -3.70 -6.54 12.50
CA ARG A 54 -4.06 -7.91 12.88
C ARG A 54 -5.12 -7.89 13.99
N LEU A 55 -4.90 -7.13 15.06
CA LEU A 55 -5.86 -7.02 16.18
C LEU A 55 -7.22 -6.49 15.75
N LEU A 56 -7.27 -5.45 14.91
CA LEU A 56 -8.52 -4.88 14.41
C LEU A 56 -9.37 -5.93 13.68
N ARG A 57 -8.75 -6.89 13.00
CA ARG A 57 -9.44 -7.92 12.22
C ARG A 57 -9.98 -9.07 13.07
N VAL A 58 -9.43 -9.29 14.26
CA VAL A 58 -9.85 -10.41 15.13
C VAL A 58 -11.19 -10.12 15.82
N ASN A 59 -11.47 -8.86 16.18
CA ASN A 59 -12.67 -8.53 16.96
C ASN A 59 -13.17 -7.09 16.68
N ARG A 60 -14.48 -6.92 16.45
CA ARG A 60 -15.10 -5.61 16.22
C ARG A 60 -14.91 -4.63 17.39
N ARG A 61 -14.84 -5.13 18.63
CA ARG A 61 -14.53 -4.31 19.81
C ARG A 61 -13.11 -3.75 19.73
N PHE A 62 -12.14 -4.55 19.30
CA PHE A 62 -10.77 -4.09 19.07
C PHE A 62 -10.71 -3.05 17.97
N TYR A 63 -11.53 -3.18 16.92
CA TYR A 63 -11.66 -2.12 15.92
C TYR A 63 -12.07 -0.79 16.56
N ALA A 64 -13.16 -0.77 17.34
CA ALA A 64 -13.65 0.44 17.98
C ALA A 64 -12.64 1.09 18.94
N ILE A 65 -11.77 0.30 19.59
CA ILE A 65 -10.81 0.79 20.58
C ILE A 65 -9.49 1.23 19.93
N PHE A 66 -8.94 0.42 19.03
CA PHE A 66 -7.58 0.60 18.50
C PHE A 66 -7.52 1.37 17.18
N HIS A 67 -8.66 1.61 16.53
CA HIS A 67 -8.68 2.30 15.24
C HIS A 67 -7.98 3.67 15.30
N ASP A 68 -8.16 4.42 16.38
CA ASP A 68 -7.55 5.75 16.53
C ASP A 68 -6.04 5.68 16.82
N ILE A 69 -5.58 4.59 17.43
CA ILE A 69 -4.15 4.39 17.74
C ILE A 69 -3.35 4.18 16.45
N ILE A 70 -3.96 3.61 15.39
CA ILE A 70 -3.27 3.44 14.10
C ILE A 70 -2.80 4.76 13.53
N TYR A 71 -3.57 5.83 13.72
CA TYR A 71 -3.22 7.16 13.21
C TYR A 71 -2.24 7.90 14.12
N LYS A 72 -1.72 7.28 15.17
CA LYS A 72 -0.65 7.79 16.03
C LYS A 72 0.70 7.12 15.77
N ILE A 73 0.75 6.09 14.91
CA ILE A 73 1.99 5.39 14.56
C ILE A 73 2.58 6.04 13.30
N PRO A 74 3.89 6.38 13.31
CA PRO A 74 4.57 6.86 12.12
C PRO A 74 4.47 5.89 10.95
N VAL A 75 4.10 6.41 9.78
CA VAL A 75 4.02 5.62 8.55
C VAL A 75 5.36 5.63 7.84
N GLN A 76 5.83 4.45 7.42
CA GLN A 76 7.15 4.28 6.81
C GLN A 76 7.11 3.46 5.51
N GLY A 77 8.04 3.77 4.60
CA GLY A 77 8.35 3.00 3.39
C GLY A 77 7.11 2.63 2.57
N LEU A 78 6.95 1.32 2.29
CA LEU A 78 5.83 0.80 1.49
C LEU A 78 4.44 1.12 2.03
N GLN A 79 4.30 1.49 3.31
CA GLN A 79 3.00 1.93 3.84
C GLN A 79 2.58 3.27 3.24
N ARG A 80 3.52 4.19 2.98
CA ARG A 80 3.26 5.45 2.28
C ARG A 80 2.78 5.19 0.85
N HIS A 81 3.46 4.30 0.13
CA HIS A 81 3.04 3.87 -1.21
C HIS A 81 1.62 3.30 -1.21
N ARG A 82 1.26 2.48 -0.20
CA ARG A 82 -0.10 1.95 -0.05
C ARG A 82 -1.14 3.05 0.17
N LEU A 83 -0.84 4.09 0.94
CA LEU A 83 -1.77 5.21 1.14
C LEU A 83 -2.12 5.90 -0.19
N ILE A 84 -1.12 6.08 -1.05
CA ILE A 84 -1.26 6.70 -2.37
C ILE A 84 -2.02 5.78 -3.34
N THR A 85 -1.56 4.54 -3.50
CA THR A 85 -2.17 3.57 -4.44
C THR A 85 -3.60 3.18 -4.07
N THR A 86 -3.93 3.16 -2.77
CA THR A 86 -5.32 2.92 -2.31
C THR A 86 -6.20 4.17 -2.35
N ARG A 87 -5.64 5.34 -2.72
CA ARG A 87 -6.34 6.63 -2.78
C ARG A 87 -7.05 7.00 -1.48
N ASN A 88 -6.46 6.60 -0.33
CA ASN A 88 -7.10 6.75 0.97
C ASN A 88 -6.87 8.15 1.55
N LEU A 89 -7.52 9.16 0.96
CA LEU A 89 -7.42 10.56 1.38
C LEU A 89 -7.76 10.76 2.86
N GLY A 90 -8.76 10.04 3.37
CA GLY A 90 -9.18 10.14 4.77
C GLY A 90 -8.12 9.64 5.75
N ALA A 91 -7.38 8.59 5.40
CA ALA A 91 -6.24 8.14 6.19
C ALA A 91 -5.10 9.15 6.13
N VAL A 92 -4.73 9.64 4.93
CA VAL A 92 -3.67 10.65 4.77
C VAL A 92 -3.98 11.91 5.58
N ARG A 93 -5.19 12.46 5.47
CA ARG A 93 -5.62 13.63 6.26
C ARG A 93 -5.48 13.41 7.77
N ARG A 94 -5.90 12.24 8.28
CA ARG A 94 -5.80 11.92 9.71
C ARG A 94 -4.34 11.78 10.17
N LEU A 95 -3.51 11.14 9.37
CA LEU A 95 -2.09 10.98 9.69
C LEU A 95 -1.34 12.33 9.68
N LEU A 96 -1.67 13.20 8.73
CA LEU A 96 -1.16 14.57 8.67
C LEU A 96 -1.61 15.39 9.88
N ALA A 97 -2.91 15.33 10.23
CA ALA A 97 -3.45 16.04 11.38
C ALA A 97 -2.81 15.61 12.70
N ASN A 98 -2.37 14.35 12.80
CA ASN A 98 -1.67 13.82 13.96
C ASN A 98 -0.15 14.02 13.90
N GLY A 99 0.40 14.59 12.81
CA GLY A 99 1.84 14.81 12.65
C GLY A 99 2.68 13.54 12.52
N VAL A 100 2.06 12.41 12.12
CA VAL A 100 2.75 11.10 12.02
C VAL A 100 3.04 10.68 10.59
N LEU A 101 2.64 11.48 9.61
CA LEU A 101 3.00 11.29 8.20
C LEU A 101 3.97 12.40 7.77
N ASP A 102 5.23 12.02 7.62
CA ASP A 102 6.22 12.82 6.91
C ASP A 102 6.03 12.63 5.40
N ILE A 103 5.71 13.72 4.70
CA ILE A 103 5.41 13.74 3.26
C ILE A 103 6.67 13.79 2.41
N GLU A 104 7.75 14.37 2.95
CA GLU A 104 9.03 14.49 2.24
C GLU A 104 9.89 13.25 2.40
N ALA A 105 9.56 12.38 3.37
CA ALA A 105 10.25 11.12 3.54
C ALA A 105 10.08 10.19 2.32
N ASP A 106 11.21 9.66 1.87
CA ASP A 106 11.25 8.77 0.72
C ASP A 106 10.46 7.47 0.95
N ILE A 107 9.95 6.96 -0.16
CA ILE A 107 9.41 5.63 -0.34
C ILE A 107 10.53 4.79 -0.93
N GLU A 108 11.17 3.99 -0.09
CA GLU A 108 12.16 3.02 -0.52
C GLU A 108 11.47 1.78 -1.10
N TYR A 109 11.86 1.41 -2.31
CA TYR A 109 11.50 0.15 -2.91
C TYR A 109 12.66 -0.84 -2.75
N PRO A 110 12.37 -2.10 -2.40
CA PRO A 110 13.41 -3.12 -2.30
C PRO A 110 14.15 -3.25 -3.65
N PRO A 111 15.47 -3.49 -3.61
CA PRO A 111 16.25 -3.71 -4.82
C PRO A 111 15.69 -4.88 -5.61
N PHE A 112 15.84 -4.83 -6.93
CA PHE A 112 15.44 -5.95 -7.79
C PHE A 112 16.37 -7.15 -7.51
N GLU A 113 15.86 -8.38 -7.65
CA GLU A 113 16.67 -9.59 -7.44
C GLU A 113 17.94 -9.62 -8.30
N GLU A 114 17.95 -8.88 -9.41
CA GLU A 114 19.06 -8.78 -10.37
C GLU A 114 19.69 -7.38 -10.47
N SER A 115 19.21 -6.40 -9.69
CA SER A 115 19.79 -5.06 -9.68
C SER A 115 20.10 -4.59 -8.26
N TRP A 116 21.33 -4.14 -8.06
CA TRP A 116 21.78 -3.49 -6.83
C TRP A 116 21.22 -2.07 -6.68
N TYR A 117 20.34 -1.65 -7.59
CA TYR A 117 19.79 -0.30 -7.63
C TYR A 117 18.56 -0.20 -6.73
N MET A 118 18.67 0.57 -5.64
CA MET A 118 17.53 0.98 -4.85
C MET A 118 16.86 2.18 -5.51
N PHE A 119 15.55 2.08 -5.71
CA PHE A 119 14.74 3.19 -6.20
C PHE A 119 14.01 3.85 -5.04
N THR A 120 14.10 5.17 -4.95
CA THR A 120 13.35 5.98 -4.00
C THR A 120 12.38 6.90 -4.76
N SER A 121 11.27 7.22 -4.11
CA SER A 121 10.23 8.08 -4.68
C SER A 121 9.53 8.87 -3.57
N LYS A 122 8.98 10.04 -3.89
CA LYS A 122 8.19 10.84 -2.94
C LYS A 122 6.70 10.59 -3.12
N MET A 123 5.93 10.75 -2.05
CA MET A 123 4.47 10.59 -2.08
C MET A 123 3.80 11.47 -3.13
N LEU A 124 4.26 12.72 -3.28
CA LEU A 124 3.75 13.65 -4.28
C LEU A 124 3.97 13.10 -5.70
N PHE A 125 5.16 12.57 -5.97
CA PHE A 125 5.51 12.03 -7.27
C PHE A 125 4.63 10.82 -7.62
N GLU A 126 4.47 9.87 -6.70
CA GLU A 126 3.56 8.73 -6.88
C GLU A 126 2.12 9.19 -7.19
N ALA A 127 1.62 10.21 -6.48
CA ALA A 127 0.27 10.72 -6.69
C ALA A 127 0.10 11.38 -8.08
N ILE A 128 1.13 12.10 -8.56
CA ILE A 128 1.16 12.66 -9.91
C ILE A 128 1.12 11.53 -10.96
N CYS A 129 1.92 10.49 -10.76
CA CYS A 129 2.00 9.34 -11.68
C CYS A 129 0.70 8.55 -11.77
N LEU A 130 -0.08 8.51 -10.68
CA LEU A 130 -1.42 7.92 -10.65
C LEU A 130 -2.52 8.86 -11.16
N HIS A 131 -2.16 10.07 -11.59
CA HIS A 131 -3.08 11.14 -11.97
C HIS A 131 -4.15 11.45 -10.91
N ASP A 132 -3.82 11.26 -9.62
CA ASP A 132 -4.75 11.52 -8.51
C ASP A 132 -4.68 12.98 -8.08
N LEU A 133 -5.44 13.83 -8.79
CA LEU A 133 -5.49 15.26 -8.52
C LEU A 133 -5.88 15.61 -7.08
N SER A 134 -6.74 14.79 -6.45
CA SER A 134 -7.18 15.05 -5.07
C SER A 134 -6.07 14.76 -4.06
N MET A 135 -5.32 13.68 -4.28
CA MET A 135 -4.15 13.35 -3.46
C MET A 135 -3.03 14.36 -3.66
N VAL A 136 -2.73 14.75 -4.91
CA VAL A 136 -1.73 15.79 -5.21
C VAL A 136 -2.09 17.09 -4.50
N LYS A 137 -3.34 17.55 -4.62
CA LYS A 137 -3.80 18.76 -3.92
C LYS A 137 -3.61 18.65 -2.41
N LEU A 138 -4.00 17.52 -1.81
CA LEU A 138 -3.84 17.29 -0.37
C LEU A 138 -2.36 17.35 0.07
N LEU A 139 -1.46 16.74 -0.69
CA LEU A 139 -0.03 16.72 -0.36
C LEU A 139 0.60 18.11 -0.51
N LEU A 140 0.25 18.85 -1.56
CA LEU A 140 0.71 20.23 -1.77
C LEU A 140 0.19 21.19 -0.69
N GLU A 141 -1.09 21.07 -0.30
CA GLU A 141 -1.67 21.82 0.81
C GLU A 141 -0.96 21.54 2.14
N ALA A 142 -0.44 20.31 2.29
CA ALA A 142 0.31 19.88 3.46
C ALA A 142 1.81 20.18 3.37
N GLY A 143 2.26 20.90 2.34
CA GLY A 143 3.64 21.41 2.23
C GLY A 143 4.59 20.53 1.44
N ALA A 144 4.10 19.58 0.63
CA ALA A 144 4.96 18.78 -0.25
C ALA A 144 5.76 19.66 -1.23
N SER A 145 7.05 19.37 -1.38
CA SER A 145 7.95 20.10 -2.26
C SER A 145 7.72 19.76 -3.72
N THR A 146 7.66 20.80 -4.57
CA THR A 146 7.63 20.67 -6.03
C THR A 146 8.98 20.93 -6.68
N SER A 147 10.07 21.04 -5.93
CA SER A 147 11.39 21.42 -6.45
C SER A 147 11.93 20.45 -7.50
N GLU A 148 11.54 19.19 -7.40
CA GLU A 148 11.93 18.11 -8.32
C GLU A 148 10.94 17.95 -9.48
N CYS A 149 9.79 18.64 -9.44
CA CYS A 149 8.81 18.60 -10.51
C CYS A 149 9.23 19.53 -11.66
N GLN A 150 9.73 18.94 -12.74
CA GLN A 150 9.92 19.62 -14.01
C GLN A 150 8.77 19.30 -14.94
N MET A 151 8.22 20.34 -15.57
CA MET A 151 7.04 20.25 -16.42
C MET A 151 7.29 20.96 -17.74
N ASP A 152 6.78 20.39 -18.83
CA ASP A 152 6.72 21.06 -20.12
C ASP A 152 5.59 22.10 -20.13
N ALA A 153 5.75 23.19 -20.89
CA ALA A 153 4.75 24.25 -21.06
C ALA A 153 3.40 23.70 -21.56
N SER A 154 3.40 22.59 -22.31
CA SER A 154 2.17 21.91 -22.73
C SER A 154 1.32 21.44 -21.54
N THR A 155 1.95 21.04 -20.43
CA THR A 155 1.26 20.54 -19.24
C THR A 155 0.59 21.63 -18.41
N GLU A 156 0.99 22.89 -18.60
CA GLU A 156 0.39 24.06 -17.93
C GLU A 156 -1.09 24.26 -18.32
N THR A 157 -1.53 23.68 -19.44
CA THR A 157 -2.93 23.73 -19.87
C THR A 157 -3.85 22.80 -19.07
N LEU A 158 -3.27 21.84 -18.35
CA LEU A 158 -4.00 20.78 -17.64
C LEU A 158 -4.17 21.15 -16.17
N GLU A 159 -5.23 20.66 -15.55
CA GLU A 159 -5.51 20.94 -14.14
C GLU A 159 -4.36 20.52 -13.21
N MET A 160 -3.69 19.40 -13.51
CA MET A 160 -2.52 18.96 -12.74
C MET A 160 -1.32 19.93 -12.90
N GLY A 161 -1.00 20.34 -14.14
CA GLY A 161 0.12 21.25 -14.37
C GLY A 161 -0.14 22.65 -13.83
N LYS A 162 -1.37 23.17 -13.97
CA LYS A 162 -1.80 24.43 -13.32
C LYS A 162 -1.64 24.35 -11.81
N LEU A 163 -2.05 23.23 -11.21
CA LEU A 163 -1.93 23.04 -9.77
C LEU A 163 -0.45 23.04 -9.34
N LEU A 164 0.40 22.28 -10.01
CA LEU A 164 1.83 22.21 -9.70
C LEU A 164 2.54 23.56 -9.90
N ALA A 165 2.23 24.28 -10.99
CA ALA A 165 2.79 25.59 -11.27
C ALA A 165 2.43 26.61 -10.17
N ARG A 166 1.19 26.59 -9.65
CA ARG A 166 0.77 27.44 -8.51
C ARG A 166 1.56 27.17 -7.23
N HIS A 167 2.08 25.96 -7.08
CA HIS A 167 2.91 25.57 -5.93
C HIS A 167 4.41 25.69 -6.20
N GLY A 168 4.82 26.34 -7.30
CA GLY A 168 6.23 26.67 -7.57
C GLY A 168 7.00 25.60 -8.36
N ALA A 169 6.31 24.64 -9.00
CA ALA A 169 6.95 23.73 -9.94
C ALA A 169 7.51 24.48 -11.14
N HIS A 170 8.70 24.08 -11.62
CA HIS A 170 9.36 24.77 -12.73
C HIS A 170 8.74 24.35 -14.07
N VAL A 171 8.16 25.32 -14.78
CA VAL A 171 7.70 25.17 -16.17
C VAL A 171 8.84 25.51 -17.12
N ARG A 172 9.22 24.60 -18.01
CA ARG A 172 10.22 24.88 -19.05
C ARG A 172 9.51 25.33 -20.33
N ALA A 173 10.10 26.31 -21.01
CA ALA A 173 9.59 26.78 -22.30
C ALA A 173 9.65 25.65 -23.34
N ALA A 174 8.60 25.54 -24.17
CA ALA A 174 8.43 24.52 -25.22
C ALA A 174 9.52 24.49 -26.32
N ALA A 175 10.56 25.33 -26.22
CA ALA A 175 11.61 25.48 -27.21
C ALA A 175 12.68 24.36 -27.17
N SER A 176 12.70 23.50 -26.16
CA SER A 176 13.54 22.29 -26.23
C SER A 176 12.78 21.20 -26.97
N ALA A 177 13.19 20.90 -28.21
CA ALA A 177 12.69 19.80 -29.06
C ALA A 177 12.90 18.39 -28.49
N ARG A 178 13.08 18.27 -27.17
CA ARG A 178 13.11 17.02 -26.42
C ARG A 178 11.98 17.11 -25.41
N PRO A 179 10.88 16.35 -25.58
CA PRO A 179 9.85 16.27 -24.54
C PRO A 179 10.55 15.92 -23.24
N ILE A 180 10.39 16.76 -22.22
CA ILE A 180 10.92 16.46 -20.91
C ILE A 180 9.97 15.45 -20.31
N ILE A 181 10.43 14.22 -20.47
CA ILE A 181 10.04 13.04 -19.76
C ILE A 181 9.85 13.41 -18.29
N LEU A 182 8.63 13.33 -17.77
CA LEU A 182 8.49 12.96 -16.37
C LEU A 182 9.09 11.54 -16.34
N CYS A 183 10.34 11.41 -15.89
CA CYS A 183 11.05 10.13 -15.90
C CYS A 183 10.49 9.31 -14.75
N VAL A 184 9.29 8.79 -15.00
CA VAL A 184 8.62 7.89 -14.10
C VAL A 184 9.13 6.51 -14.43
N LEU A 185 9.79 5.88 -13.47
CA LEU A 185 9.89 4.42 -13.50
C LEU A 185 8.53 3.89 -13.02
N VAL A 186 7.50 3.88 -13.88
CA VAL A 186 6.19 3.34 -13.49
C VAL A 186 6.33 1.83 -13.36
N ARG A 187 6.05 1.31 -12.17
CA ARG A 187 5.96 -0.13 -11.91
C ARG A 187 4.64 -0.66 -12.46
N GLU A 188 4.66 -1.29 -13.63
CA GLU A 188 3.50 -2.02 -14.16
C GLU A 188 3.75 -3.53 -14.01
N PHE A 189 2.99 -4.20 -13.16
CA PHE A 189 3.02 -5.66 -13.01
C PHE A 189 2.09 -6.28 -14.04
N GLN A 190 2.65 -6.95 -15.05
CA GLN A 190 1.89 -7.74 -16.02
C GLN A 190 1.75 -9.18 -15.51
N PRO A 191 0.54 -9.67 -15.17
CA PRO A 191 0.36 -11.06 -14.76
C PRO A 191 0.73 -11.99 -15.92
N GLY A 192 1.76 -12.81 -15.74
CA GLY A 192 2.20 -13.81 -16.74
C GLY A 192 3.46 -13.45 -17.52
N GLN A 193 4.01 -12.25 -17.35
CA GLN A 193 5.36 -11.92 -17.83
C GLN A 193 6.22 -11.47 -16.66
N HIS A 194 7.34 -12.15 -16.42
CA HIS A 194 8.37 -11.74 -15.44
C HIS A 194 9.20 -10.56 -15.97
N THR A 195 8.57 -9.61 -16.66
CA THR A 195 9.24 -8.46 -17.27
C THR A 195 8.74 -7.18 -16.62
N TRP A 196 9.67 -6.40 -16.10
CA TRP A 196 9.41 -5.08 -15.52
C TRP A 196 9.76 -4.02 -16.55
N CYS A 197 8.85 -3.07 -16.78
CA CYS A 197 9.07 -1.97 -17.71
C CYS A 197 9.35 -0.68 -16.94
N ALA A 198 10.43 0.02 -17.26
CA ALA A 198 10.48 1.46 -17.02
C ALA A 198 9.54 2.12 -18.02
N LYS A 199 8.59 2.93 -17.54
CA LYS A 199 7.61 3.60 -18.39
C LYS A 199 7.72 5.10 -18.20
N ALA A 200 8.55 5.74 -19.01
CA ALA A 200 8.54 7.19 -19.11
C ALA A 200 7.10 7.65 -19.43
N LEU A 201 6.49 8.42 -18.52
CA LEU A 201 5.19 9.02 -18.80
C LEU A 201 5.46 10.26 -19.65
N PHE A 202 5.10 10.15 -20.93
CA PHE A 202 5.07 11.28 -21.84
C PHE A 202 3.71 11.95 -21.71
N TRP A 203 3.73 13.27 -21.50
CA TRP A 203 2.52 14.05 -21.62
C TRP A 203 2.47 14.66 -23.03
N GLU A 204 1.55 14.19 -23.88
CA GLU A 204 1.30 14.85 -25.17
C GLU A 204 0.24 15.96 -25.01
N PRO A 205 0.40 17.10 -25.72
CA PRO A 205 -0.58 18.21 -25.70
C PRO A 205 -1.98 17.82 -26.21
N SER A 206 -2.11 16.68 -26.88
CA SER A 206 -3.36 16.16 -27.48
C SER A 206 -4.34 15.57 -26.46
N GLY A 207 -3.91 15.36 -25.20
CA GLY A 207 -4.73 14.68 -24.19
C GLY A 207 -4.70 13.15 -24.27
N GLU A 208 -3.91 12.58 -25.19
CA GLU A 208 -3.64 11.15 -25.25
C GLU A 208 -2.38 10.83 -24.42
N THR A 209 -2.49 9.96 -23.42
CA THR A 209 -1.33 9.38 -22.74
C THR A 209 -0.65 8.39 -23.68
N GLY A 210 0.29 8.88 -24.48
CA GLY A 210 1.17 8.04 -25.28
C GLY A 210 2.17 7.31 -24.38
N VAL A 211 2.01 6.00 -24.24
CA VAL A 211 3.04 5.13 -23.67
C VAL A 211 4.08 4.89 -24.74
N LEU A 212 5.25 5.52 -24.64
CA LEU A 212 6.38 5.14 -25.47
C LEU A 212 7.55 4.68 -24.62
N THR A 213 8.09 3.53 -25.01
CA THR A 213 9.22 2.80 -24.44
C THR A 213 8.94 2.09 -23.11
N SER A 214 8.61 0.81 -23.23
CA SER A 214 8.99 -0.21 -22.26
C SER A 214 10.49 -0.46 -22.40
N PHE A 215 11.29 -0.03 -21.42
CA PHE A 215 12.62 -0.62 -21.28
C PHE A 215 12.44 -1.97 -20.61
N GLY A 216 12.46 -3.04 -21.39
CA GLY A 216 12.61 -4.38 -20.87
C GLY A 216 14.03 -4.52 -20.33
N PHE A 217 14.19 -4.52 -19.02
CA PHE A 217 15.41 -5.04 -18.41
C PHE A 217 15.29 -6.57 -18.41
N ARG A 218 16.22 -7.22 -19.12
CA ARG A 218 16.41 -8.66 -19.09
C ARG A 218 17.37 -9.02 -17.97
#